data_AF-A0A5Y1YFT6-F1
#
_entry.id   AF-A0A5Y1YFT6-F1
#
_cell.length_a   1.000
_cell.length_b   1.000
_cell.length_c   1.000
_cell.angle_alpha   90.00
_cell.angle_beta   90.00
_cell.angle_gamma   90.00
#
_symmetry.space_group_name_H-M   'P 1'
#
loop_
_entity.id
_entity.type
_entity.pdbx_description
1 polymer ?
#
loop_
_entity_poly.entity_id
_entity_poly.type
_entity_poly.pdbx_seq_one_letter_code
_entity_poly.pdbx_strand_id
1 'polypeptide(L)'
;MAQLVESGLRGSRSAKGDEAIRRSICLHADRDIWQRLMEDTGMLTLMSAAQKKQWSTDLYSDNCPEISLDNVLATFRQLNASKAETFEQGVIDVFRNLSWDYRTNNPRYLGKRIIIDGVLDNYQGKWYSVRSYGQERINDLARPFWLLDGKTVPDFRVSEGAQLS
;
A
#
# COMPACT_ATOMS: atom_id res chain seq x y z
N MET A 1 -3.78 38.58 40.74
CA MET A 1 -4.43 37.24 40.76
C MET A 1 -4.80 36.75 39.36
N ALA A 2 -5.42 37.57 38.49
CA ALA A 2 -5.71 37.17 37.10
C ALA A 2 -4.46 36.89 36.24
N GLN A 3 -3.43 37.75 36.32
CA GLN A 3 -2.17 37.55 35.58
C GLN A 3 -1.36 36.32 36.02
N LEU A 4 -1.55 35.84 37.25
CA LEU A 4 -0.84 34.67 37.80
C LEU A 4 -1.47 33.35 37.35
N VAL A 5 -2.79 33.36 37.13
CA VAL A 5 -3.56 32.25 36.56
C VAL A 5 -3.33 32.16 35.04
N GLU A 6 -3.29 33.29 34.34
CA GLU A 6 -2.92 33.33 32.91
C GLU A 6 -1.46 32.90 32.66
N SER A 7 -0.52 33.28 33.54
CA SER A 7 0.86 32.80 33.44
C SER A 7 1.00 31.31 33.78
N GLY A 8 0.16 30.78 34.69
CA GLY A 8 0.13 29.37 35.05
C GLY A 8 -0.44 28.46 33.96
N LEU A 9 -1.46 28.94 33.23
CA LEU A 9 -2.02 28.25 32.07
C LEU A 9 -1.10 28.32 30.85
N ARG A 10 -0.40 29.45 30.65
CA ARG A 10 0.63 29.60 29.59
C ARG A 10 1.90 28.80 29.89
N GLY A 11 2.20 28.56 31.16
CA GLY A 11 3.36 27.78 31.62
C GLY A 11 3.19 26.25 31.56
N SER A 12 1.99 25.74 31.28
CA SER A 12 1.71 24.30 31.18
C SER A 12 2.00 23.71 29.79
N ARG A 13 2.08 24.53 28.74
CA ARG A 13 2.56 24.12 27.42
C ARG A 13 4.03 24.47 27.29
N SER A 14 4.89 23.47 27.50
CA SER A 14 6.30 23.58 27.11
C SER A 14 6.36 23.88 25.61
N ALA A 15 7.21 24.83 25.17
CA ALA A 15 7.41 25.11 23.74
C ALA A 15 7.70 23.83 22.92
N LYS A 16 8.34 22.83 23.56
CA LYS A 16 8.55 21.49 22.99
C LYS A 16 7.25 20.71 22.76
N GLY A 17 6.26 20.86 23.63
CA GLY A 17 4.94 20.25 23.48
C GLY A 17 4.15 20.88 22.35
N ASP A 18 4.22 22.20 22.19
CA ASP A 18 3.56 22.90 21.08
C ASP A 18 4.19 22.57 19.73
N GLU A 19 5.52 22.45 19.67
CA GLU A 19 6.24 22.01 18.47
C GLU A 19 5.93 20.55 18.12
N ALA A 20 5.83 19.66 19.11
CA ALA A 20 5.42 18.27 18.90
C ALA A 20 3.98 18.16 18.38
N ILE A 21 3.05 18.95 18.91
CA ILE A 21 1.66 19.02 18.42
C ILE A 21 1.64 19.53 16.98
N ARG A 22 2.36 20.61 16.68
CA ARG A 22 2.46 21.15 15.32
C ARG A 22 3.00 20.12 14.34
N ARG A 23 4.08 19.43 14.69
CA ARG A 23 4.68 18.37 13.87
C ARG A 23 3.69 17.22 13.65
N SER A 24 2.96 16.79 14.67
CA SER A 24 1.95 15.74 14.56
C SER A 24 0.83 16.11 13.59
N ILE A 25 0.35 17.36 13.64
CA ILE A 25 -0.67 17.88 12.73
C ILE A 25 -0.14 17.91 11.28
N CYS A 26 1.07 18.43 11.07
CA CYS A 26 1.70 18.46 9.74
C CYS A 26 1.89 17.04 9.18
N LEU A 27 2.42 16.11 9.98
CA LEU A 27 2.61 14.70 9.59
C LEU A 27 1.29 14.04 9.18
N HIS A 28 0.19 14.33 9.88
CA HIS A 28 -1.12 13.78 9.50
C HIS A 28 -1.59 14.29 8.14
N ALA A 29 -1.49 15.60 7.90
CA ALA A 29 -1.83 16.19 6.61
C ALA A 29 -0.92 15.67 5.48
N ASP A 30 0.38 15.55 5.74
CA ASP A 30 1.36 15.04 4.78
C ASP A 30 1.04 13.61 4.35
N ARG A 31 0.64 12.75 5.31
CA ARG A 31 0.25 11.37 5.04
C ARG A 31 -0.95 11.26 4.11
N ASP A 32 -1.99 12.06 4.35
CA ASP A 32 -3.19 12.08 3.50
C ASP A 32 -2.86 12.55 2.09
N ILE A 33 -1.99 13.55 1.94
CA ILE A 33 -1.54 14.03 0.63
C ILE A 33 -0.73 12.95 -0.09
N TRP A 34 0.21 12.29 0.58
CA TRP A 34 0.99 11.20 -0.01
C TRP A 34 0.13 10.01 -0.42
N GLN A 35 -0.83 9.62 0.41
CA GLN A 35 -1.79 8.59 0.07
C GLN A 35 -2.53 8.97 -1.22
N ARG A 36 -3.06 10.19 -1.28
CA ARG A 36 -3.78 10.67 -2.46
C ARG A 36 -2.92 10.73 -3.71
N LEU A 37 -1.68 11.19 -3.59
CA LEU A 37 -0.72 11.22 -4.71
C LEU A 37 -0.48 9.81 -5.25
N MET A 38 -0.26 8.82 -4.38
CA MET A 38 -0.02 7.44 -4.79
C MET A 38 -1.24 6.78 -5.46
N GLU A 39 -2.44 7.08 -4.96
CA GLU A 39 -3.71 6.64 -5.54
C GLU A 39 -3.97 7.27 -6.91
N ASP A 40 -3.82 8.58 -7.05
CA ASP A 40 -4.18 9.32 -8.27
C ASP A 40 -3.19 9.10 -9.43
N THR A 41 -1.90 8.92 -9.10
CA THR A 41 -0.84 8.66 -10.09
C THR A 41 -0.80 7.23 -10.58
N GLY A 42 -1.58 6.32 -9.97
CA GLY A 42 -1.60 4.91 -10.32
C GLY A 42 -0.32 4.17 -9.95
N MET A 43 0.56 4.72 -9.11
CA MET A 43 1.78 4.02 -8.67
C MET A 43 1.47 2.74 -7.90
N LEU A 44 0.36 2.73 -7.16
CA LEU A 44 -0.13 1.53 -6.46
C LEU A 44 -0.54 0.40 -7.41
N THR A 45 -0.85 0.71 -8.68
CA THR A 45 -1.24 -0.29 -9.69
C THR A 45 -0.10 -1.26 -10.00
N LEU A 46 1.16 -0.81 -9.90
CA LEU A 46 2.32 -1.64 -10.19
C LEU A 46 2.82 -2.42 -8.97
N MET A 47 2.34 -2.11 -7.78
CA MET A 47 2.82 -2.68 -6.51
C MET A 47 2.03 -3.92 -6.09
N SER A 48 2.73 -4.92 -5.55
CA SER A 48 2.14 -6.05 -4.82
C SER A 48 1.47 -5.64 -3.52
N ALA A 49 0.61 -6.50 -3.00
CA ALA A 49 0.03 -6.31 -1.68
C ALA A 49 1.12 -6.15 -0.60
N ALA A 50 2.22 -6.90 -0.72
CA ALA A 50 3.36 -6.76 0.18
C ALA A 50 4.05 -5.39 0.04
N GLN A 51 4.27 -4.91 -1.18
CA GLN A 51 4.85 -3.60 -1.44
C GLN A 51 3.93 -2.45 -0.98
N LYS A 52 2.62 -2.56 -1.19
CA LYS A 52 1.62 -1.60 -0.68
C LYS A 52 1.63 -1.55 0.85
N LYS A 53 1.74 -2.71 1.51
CA LYS A 53 1.85 -2.80 2.96
C LYS A 53 3.15 -2.17 3.47
N GLN A 54 4.26 -2.40 2.78
CA GLN A 54 5.54 -1.76 3.11
C GLN A 54 5.45 -0.24 2.96
N TRP A 55 4.93 0.24 1.83
CA TRP A 55 4.68 1.67 1.61
C TRP A 55 3.82 2.29 2.70
N SER A 56 2.70 1.63 3.06
CA SER A 56 1.85 2.08 4.17
C SER A 56 2.63 2.13 5.49
N THR A 57 3.49 1.16 5.75
CA THR A 57 4.31 1.12 6.96
C THR A 57 5.29 2.30 7.00
N ASP A 58 5.95 2.58 5.87
CA ASP A 58 6.88 3.70 5.74
C ASP A 58 6.15 5.05 5.89
N LEU A 59 4.96 5.16 5.31
CA LEU A 59 4.11 6.35 5.38
C LEU A 59 3.67 6.69 6.82
N TYR A 60 3.31 5.67 7.61
CA TYR A 60 2.90 5.86 9.00
C TYR A 60 4.06 5.80 10.01
N SER A 61 5.30 5.63 9.53
CA SER A 61 6.50 5.75 10.36
C SER A 61 6.78 7.21 10.75
N ASP A 62 7.74 7.41 11.67
CA ASP A 62 8.25 8.72 12.06
C ASP A 62 9.10 9.39 10.96
N ASN A 63 9.43 8.64 9.90
CA ASN A 63 10.27 9.05 8.78
C ASN A 63 9.46 9.44 7.54
N CYS A 64 8.15 9.68 7.67
CA CYS A 64 7.33 10.17 6.56
C CYS A 64 7.92 11.48 6.01
N PRO A 65 8.21 11.57 4.70
CA PRO A 65 8.77 12.78 4.11
C PRO A 65 7.75 13.91 4.14
N GLU A 66 8.19 15.11 4.53
CA GLU A 66 7.35 16.30 4.47
C GLU A 66 6.87 16.57 3.04
N ILE A 67 5.63 17.05 2.88
CA ILE A 67 5.15 17.49 1.57
C ILE A 67 5.84 18.79 1.20
N SER A 68 6.74 18.68 0.23
CA SER A 68 7.30 19.79 -0.53
C SER A 68 7.39 19.39 -2.00
N LEU A 69 7.43 20.37 -2.91
CA LEU A 69 7.55 20.07 -4.35
C LEU A 69 8.80 19.23 -4.64
N ASP A 70 9.93 19.56 -4.00
CA ASP A 70 11.19 18.85 -4.19
C ASP A 70 11.11 17.40 -3.69
N ASN A 71 10.51 17.17 -2.52
CA ASN A 71 10.33 15.82 -1.97
C ASN A 71 9.37 14.99 -2.84
N VAL A 72 8.26 15.58 -3.29
CA VAL A 72 7.32 14.92 -4.21
C VAL A 72 8.02 14.53 -5.50
N LEU A 73 8.73 15.45 -6.15
CA LEU A 73 9.45 15.16 -7.39
C LEU A 73 10.55 14.12 -7.18
N ALA A 74 11.29 14.17 -6.07
CA ALA A 74 12.32 13.19 -5.75
C ALA A 74 11.72 11.78 -5.61
N THR A 75 10.67 11.63 -4.80
CA THR A 75 9.97 10.35 -4.60
C THR A 75 9.42 9.80 -5.91
N PHE A 76 8.73 10.62 -6.71
CA PHE A 76 8.15 10.15 -7.97
C PHE A 76 9.21 9.80 -9.03
N ARG A 77 10.36 10.50 -9.06
CA ARG A 77 11.49 10.12 -9.92
C ARG A 77 12.07 8.77 -9.51
N GLN A 78 12.26 8.56 -8.20
CA GLN A 78 12.76 7.28 -7.67
C GLN A 78 11.79 6.16 -8.00
N LEU A 79 10.50 6.34 -7.69
CA LEU A 79 9.44 5.40 -8.01
C LEU A 79 9.39 5.07 -9.51
N ASN A 80 9.57 6.07 -10.38
CA ASN A 80 9.61 5.85 -11.82
C ASN A 80 10.86 5.07 -12.27
N ALA A 81 12.02 5.39 -11.70
CA ALA A 81 13.27 4.69 -11.99
C ALA A 81 13.25 3.23 -11.54
N SER A 82 12.59 2.93 -10.41
CA SER A 82 12.47 1.57 -9.86
C SER A 82 11.22 0.81 -10.32
N LYS A 83 10.48 1.29 -11.35
CA LYS A 83 9.25 0.62 -11.82
C LYS A 83 9.48 -0.83 -12.25
N ALA A 84 10.56 -1.09 -12.99
CA ALA A 84 10.90 -2.44 -13.45
C ALA A 84 11.21 -3.37 -12.27
N GLU A 85 12.03 -2.91 -11.33
CA GLU A 85 12.36 -3.65 -10.11
C GLU A 85 11.11 -3.89 -9.23
N THR A 86 10.24 -2.88 -9.11
CA THR A 86 8.97 -3.00 -8.39
C THR A 86 8.11 -4.12 -8.99
N PHE A 87 8.05 -4.21 -10.32
CA PHE A 87 7.35 -5.28 -11.00
C PHE A 87 7.99 -6.65 -10.77
N GLU A 88 9.31 -6.77 -10.93
CA GLU A 88 10.05 -8.02 -10.68
C GLU A 88 9.83 -8.53 -9.25
N GLN A 89 9.93 -7.63 -8.28
CA GLN A 89 9.66 -7.95 -6.88
C GLN A 89 8.20 -8.35 -6.67
N GLY A 90 7.26 -7.75 -7.40
CA GLY A 90 5.85 -8.16 -7.39
C GLY A 90 5.63 -9.60 -7.88
N VAL A 91 6.36 -10.03 -8.92
CA VAL A 91 6.33 -11.43 -9.39
C VAL A 91 6.91 -12.38 -8.32
N ILE A 92 8.00 -11.98 -7.66
CA ILE A 92 8.57 -12.75 -6.55
C ILE A 92 7.56 -12.88 -5.40
N ASP A 93 6.86 -11.80 -5.07
CA ASP A 93 5.87 -11.80 -3.99
C ASP A 93 4.68 -12.72 -4.30
N VAL A 94 4.28 -12.84 -5.56
CA VAL A 94 3.28 -13.85 -5.99
C VAL A 94 3.77 -15.24 -5.61
N PHE A 95 4.99 -15.63 -6.02
CA PHE A 95 5.51 -16.97 -5.73
C PHE A 95 5.72 -17.23 -4.23
N ARG A 96 6.14 -16.21 -3.47
CA ARG A 96 6.26 -16.31 -2.01
C ARG A 96 4.92 -16.57 -1.33
N ASN A 97 3.84 -16.03 -1.88
CA ASN A 97 2.50 -16.16 -1.33
C ASN A 97 1.74 -17.39 -1.85
N LEU A 98 2.27 -18.17 -2.79
CA LEU A 98 1.63 -19.43 -3.23
C LEU A 98 1.88 -20.54 -2.20
N SER A 99 0.84 -21.32 -1.89
CA SER A 99 1.02 -22.56 -1.11
C SER A 99 1.79 -23.59 -1.92
N TRP A 100 2.75 -24.24 -1.28
CA TRP A 100 3.60 -25.28 -1.89
C TRP A 100 3.04 -26.68 -1.72
N ASP A 101 1.90 -26.83 -1.03
CA ASP A 101 1.19 -28.11 -0.89
C ASP A 101 0.59 -28.58 -2.22
N TYR A 102 0.38 -27.63 -3.14
CA TYR A 102 -0.13 -27.91 -4.48
C TYR A 102 1.01 -28.15 -5.46
N ARG A 103 1.10 -29.39 -5.99
CA ARG A 103 2.08 -29.77 -7.02
C ARG A 103 2.12 -28.84 -8.24
N THR A 104 1.01 -28.16 -8.55
CA THR A 104 0.92 -27.23 -9.69
C THR A 104 1.55 -25.87 -9.43
N ASN A 105 1.73 -25.47 -8.17
CA ASN A 105 2.37 -24.22 -7.80
C ASN A 105 3.89 -24.42 -7.81
N ASN A 106 4.55 -24.08 -8.92
CA ASN A 106 5.99 -24.24 -9.09
C ASN A 106 6.69 -22.87 -8.98
N PRO A 107 7.70 -22.70 -8.09
CA PRO A 107 8.39 -21.42 -7.94
C PRO A 107 9.26 -21.03 -9.14
N ARG A 108 9.46 -21.93 -10.11
CA ARG A 108 10.29 -21.67 -11.31
C ARG A 108 9.51 -21.05 -12.48
N TYR A 109 8.20 -21.23 -12.54
CA TYR A 109 7.38 -20.74 -13.64
C TYR A 109 5.89 -20.69 -13.28
N LEU A 110 5.15 -19.77 -13.92
CA LEU A 110 3.68 -19.76 -13.88
C LEU A 110 3.15 -20.85 -14.81
N GLY A 111 2.65 -21.95 -14.24
CA GLY A 111 2.12 -23.09 -14.99
C GLY A 111 0.72 -22.85 -15.55
N LYS A 112 0.20 -23.85 -16.29
CA LYS A 112 -1.19 -23.84 -16.82
C LYS A 112 -2.27 -23.79 -15.75
N ARG A 113 -1.93 -24.10 -14.50
CA ARG A 113 -2.84 -24.11 -13.35
C ARG A 113 -2.10 -23.58 -12.14
N ILE A 114 -2.70 -22.59 -11.48
CA ILE A 114 -2.23 -22.04 -10.21
C ILE A 114 -3.40 -22.17 -9.23
N ILE A 115 -3.11 -22.65 -8.02
CA ILE A 115 -4.11 -22.80 -6.97
C ILE A 115 -3.79 -21.79 -5.87
N ILE A 116 -4.76 -20.93 -5.60
CA ILE A 116 -4.73 -20.00 -4.47
C ILE A 116 -5.79 -20.43 -3.45
N ASP A 117 -5.37 -20.51 -2.21
CA ASP A 117 -6.19 -20.85 -1.05
C ASP A 117 -6.70 -19.58 -0.33
N GLY A 118 -7.69 -19.74 0.54
CA GLY A 118 -8.18 -18.63 1.38
C GLY A 118 -8.79 -17.45 0.61
N VAL A 119 -9.26 -17.66 -0.63
CA VAL A 119 -9.91 -16.61 -1.42
C VAL A 119 -11.30 -16.28 -0.88
N LEU A 120 -12.08 -17.32 -0.57
CA LEU A 120 -13.45 -17.17 -0.12
C LEU A 120 -13.52 -17.08 1.41
N ASP A 121 -14.40 -16.22 1.89
CA ASP A 121 -14.95 -16.28 3.23
C ASP A 121 -16.30 -16.99 3.19
N ASN A 122 -16.59 -17.68 4.29
CA ASN A 122 -17.88 -18.31 4.50
C ASN A 122 -18.42 -17.79 5.83
N TYR A 123 -19.43 -16.93 5.76
CA TYR A 123 -20.04 -16.39 6.95
C TYR A 123 -21.07 -17.38 7.51
N GLN A 124 -20.62 -18.21 8.46
CA GLN A 124 -21.46 -19.15 9.22
C GLN A 124 -22.30 -20.11 8.35
N GLY A 125 -21.79 -20.51 7.18
CA GLY A 125 -22.47 -21.40 6.24
C GLY A 125 -23.57 -20.75 5.39
N LYS A 126 -23.81 -19.44 5.54
CA LYS A 126 -24.99 -18.77 4.95
C LYS A 126 -24.67 -18.02 3.67
N TRP A 127 -23.52 -17.37 3.62
CA TRP A 127 -23.12 -16.52 2.49
C TRP A 127 -21.63 -16.68 2.24
N TYR A 128 -21.26 -16.58 0.96
CA TYR A 128 -19.87 -16.58 0.52
C TYR A 128 -19.51 -15.20 -0.01
N SER A 129 -18.33 -14.70 0.35
CA SER A 129 -17.77 -13.46 -0.18
C SER A 129 -16.28 -13.65 -0.46
N VAL A 130 -15.69 -12.80 -1.30
CA VAL A 130 -14.24 -12.82 -1.52
C VAL A 130 -13.58 -12.02 -0.40
N ARG A 131 -12.61 -12.62 0.29
CA ARG A 131 -11.81 -11.92 1.31
C ARG A 131 -11.01 -10.80 0.66
N SER A 132 -10.81 -9.68 1.35
CA SER A 132 -9.91 -8.61 0.88
C SER A 132 -8.51 -9.16 0.57
N TYR A 133 -8.00 -10.07 1.40
CA TYR A 133 -6.74 -10.80 1.14
C TYR A 133 -6.79 -11.65 -0.14
N GLY A 134 -7.94 -12.27 -0.43
CA GLY A 134 -8.16 -13.02 -1.67
C GLY A 134 -8.15 -12.11 -2.90
N GLN A 135 -8.77 -10.93 -2.81
CA GLN A 135 -8.76 -9.91 -3.88
C GLN A 135 -7.34 -9.44 -4.17
N GLU A 136 -6.54 -9.16 -3.14
CA GLU A 136 -5.13 -8.78 -3.26
C GLU A 136 -4.29 -9.86 -3.96
N ARG A 137 -4.46 -11.13 -3.59
CA ARG A 137 -3.74 -12.23 -4.25
C ARG A 137 -4.14 -12.42 -5.71
N ILE A 138 -5.42 -12.24 -6.02
CA ILE A 138 -5.90 -12.27 -7.41
C ILE A 138 -5.27 -11.14 -8.20
N ASN A 139 -5.25 -9.93 -7.65
CA ASN A 139 -4.62 -8.77 -8.27
C ASN A 139 -3.12 -8.98 -8.47
N ASP A 140 -2.42 -9.49 -7.46
CA ASP A 140 -0.99 -9.78 -7.56
C ASP A 140 -0.69 -10.80 -8.64
N LEU A 141 -1.54 -11.81 -8.80
CA LEU A 141 -1.40 -12.82 -9.84
C LEU A 141 -1.76 -12.29 -11.24
N ALA A 142 -2.77 -11.44 -11.35
CA ALA A 142 -3.24 -10.91 -12.64
C ALA A 142 -2.22 -9.97 -13.29
N ARG A 143 -1.56 -9.10 -12.51
CA ARG A 143 -0.64 -8.07 -13.03
C ARG A 143 0.49 -8.62 -13.91
N PRO A 144 1.21 -9.69 -13.53
CA PRO A 144 2.19 -10.33 -14.41
C PRO A 144 1.61 -10.80 -15.74
N PHE A 145 0.40 -11.37 -15.76
CA PHE A 145 -0.23 -11.85 -16.99
C PHE A 145 -0.60 -10.69 -17.93
N TRP A 146 -1.12 -9.57 -17.41
CA TRP A 146 -1.37 -8.38 -18.22
C TRP A 146 -0.09 -7.87 -18.90
N LEU A 147 1.01 -7.80 -18.14
CA LEU A 147 2.27 -7.31 -18.70
C LEU A 147 2.88 -8.30 -19.71
N LEU A 148 2.83 -9.61 -19.44
CA LEU A 148 3.31 -10.65 -20.36
C LEU A 148 2.50 -10.69 -21.66
N ASP A 149 1.21 -10.33 -21.61
CA ASP A 149 0.35 -10.15 -22.78
C ASP A 149 0.63 -8.84 -23.54
N GLY A 150 1.57 -8.01 -23.07
CA GLY A 150 1.86 -6.69 -23.65
C GLY A 150 0.76 -5.66 -23.44
N LYS A 151 -0.14 -5.90 -22.47
CA LYS A 151 -1.26 -5.03 -22.16
C LYS A 151 -0.93 -4.13 -20.96
N THR A 152 -1.65 -3.01 -20.87
CA THR A 152 -1.57 -2.14 -19.70
C THR A 152 -2.27 -2.81 -18.52
N VAL A 153 -1.61 -2.83 -17.37
CA VAL A 153 -2.21 -3.30 -16.11
C VAL A 153 -3.43 -2.41 -15.76
N PRO A 154 -4.61 -3.00 -15.48
CA PRO A 154 -5.77 -2.23 -15.04
C PRO A 154 -5.47 -1.46 -13.76
N ASP A 155 -6.01 -0.24 -13.65
CA ASP A 155 -5.91 0.54 -12.42
C ASP A 155 -6.41 -0.27 -11.22
N PHE A 156 -5.71 -0.19 -10.09
CA PHE A 156 -6.02 -1.01 -8.91
C PHE A 156 -7.47 -0.88 -8.44
N ARG A 157 -8.13 0.27 -8.70
CA ARG A 157 -9.54 0.55 -8.34
C ARG A 157 -10.54 -0.25 -9.16
N VAL A 158 -10.16 -0.73 -10.34
CA VAL A 158 -11.00 -1.51 -11.26
C VAL A 158 -10.38 -2.87 -11.61
N SER A 159 -9.39 -3.29 -10.81
CA SER A 159 -8.69 -4.57 -10.93
C SER A 159 -9.62 -5.77 -10.74
N GLU A 160 -9.15 -6.95 -11.14
CA GLU A 160 -9.90 -8.21 -11.06
C GLU A 160 -10.43 -8.48 -9.65
N GLY A 161 -9.60 -8.25 -8.64
CA GLY A 161 -9.97 -8.38 -7.23
C GLY A 161 -11.00 -7.33 -6.80
N ALA A 162 -10.92 -6.10 -7.31
CA ALA A 162 -11.90 -5.06 -6.99
C ALA A 162 -13.30 -5.38 -7.53
N GLN A 163 -13.37 -6.08 -8.68
CA GLN A 163 -14.63 -6.55 -9.28
C GLN A 163 -15.29 -7.71 -8.49
N LEU A 164 -14.60 -8.27 -7.49
CA LEU A 164 -15.07 -9.37 -6.66
C LEU A 164 -15.54 -8.92 -5.26
N SER A 165 -15.65 -7.61 -5.05
CA SER A 165 -16.11 -7.01 -3.79
C SER A 165 -17.63 -7.03 -3.60
#